data_AF-A0A9C8WIH6-F1
#
_entry.id   AF-A0A9C8WIH6-F1
#
_cell.length_a   1.000
_cell.length_b   1.000
_cell.length_c   1.000
_cell.angle_alpha   90.00
_cell.angle_beta   90.00
_cell.angle_gamma   90.00
#
_symmetry.space_group_name_H-M   'P 1'
#
loop_
_entity.id
_entity.type
_entity.pdbx_description
1 polymer ?
#
loop_
_entity_poly.entity_id
_entity_poly.type
_entity_poly.pdbx_seq_one_letter_code
_entity_poly.pdbx_strand_id
1 'polypeptide(L)'
;MERMLFNTPSANAIRQYDAYVAPRLEVIRKTFDPATTAVLANGRNFRLPDYYLPAFQAPDLSARFDVGEAVTELSPPIHTLVFFDNNVIPPLGENLRLQTLPLPDGGTLSYLEWTSGRTLEVSPQGAGVR
;
A
#
# COMPACT_ATOMS: atom_id res chain seq x y z
N MET A 1 -10.43 36.57 -6.47
CA MET A 1 -9.86 35.57 -7.40
C MET A 1 -8.49 35.19 -6.87
N GLU A 2 -8.40 34.10 -6.12
CA GLU A 2 -7.11 33.53 -5.69
C GLU A 2 -6.39 32.96 -6.91
N ARG A 3 -5.17 33.45 -7.17
CA ARG A 3 -4.26 32.83 -8.13
C ARG A 3 -3.88 31.47 -7.56
N MET A 4 -4.42 30.38 -8.11
CA MET A 4 -3.82 29.06 -7.96
C MET A 4 -2.43 29.10 -8.58
N LEU A 5 -1.42 29.32 -7.74
CA LEU A 5 -0.02 29.15 -8.10
C LEU A 5 0.20 27.66 -8.37
N PHE A 6 0.34 27.29 -9.63
CA PHE A 6 0.91 26.00 -10.02
C PHE A 6 2.38 25.99 -9.57
N ASN A 7 2.63 25.61 -8.32
CA ASN A 7 3.98 25.41 -7.82
C ASN A 7 4.55 24.17 -8.51
N THR A 8 5.39 24.40 -9.51
CA THR A 8 6.21 23.35 -10.10
C THR A 8 7.12 22.81 -9.00
N PRO A 9 7.15 21.48 -8.74
CA PRO A 9 8.04 20.92 -7.75
C PRO A 9 9.48 21.29 -8.07
N SER A 10 10.27 21.66 -7.06
CA SER A 10 11.71 21.88 -7.27
C SER A 10 12.39 20.56 -7.63
N ALA A 11 13.52 20.62 -8.34
CA ALA A 11 14.33 19.44 -8.63
C ALA A 11 14.74 18.68 -7.35
N ASN A 12 14.88 19.37 -6.22
CA ASN A 12 15.13 18.74 -4.92
C ASN A 12 13.91 17.95 -4.43
N ALA A 13 12.70 18.51 -4.54
CA ALA A 13 11.48 17.82 -4.15
C ALA A 13 11.22 16.56 -5.00
N ILE A 14 11.51 16.63 -6.31
CA ILE A 14 11.43 15.47 -7.21
C ILE A 14 12.40 14.38 -6.77
N ARG A 15 13.69 14.72 -6.59
CA ARG A 15 14.71 13.73 -6.17
C ARG A 15 14.41 13.10 -4.81
N GLN A 16 13.89 13.87 -3.86
CA GLN A 16 13.47 13.35 -2.56
C GLN A 16 12.29 12.37 -2.70
N TYR A 17 11.34 12.67 -3.58
CA TYR A 17 10.21 11.79 -3.86
C TYR A 17 10.67 10.50 -4.56
N ASP A 18 11.56 10.60 -5.55
CA ASP A 18 12.12 9.42 -6.23
C ASP A 18 12.90 8.52 -5.26
N ALA A 19 13.69 9.12 -4.36
CA ALA A 19 14.41 8.38 -3.32
C ALA A 19 13.48 7.69 -2.32
N TYR A 20 12.24 8.18 -2.16
CA TYR A 20 11.21 7.51 -1.37
C TYR A 20 10.53 6.39 -2.17
N VAL A 21 10.11 6.65 -3.40
CA VAL A 21 9.28 5.72 -4.18
C VAL A 21 10.07 4.54 -4.74
N ALA A 22 11.24 4.79 -5.33
CA ALA A 22 11.97 3.77 -6.08
C ALA A 22 12.41 2.57 -5.21
N PRO A 23 13.02 2.76 -4.02
CA PRO A 23 13.42 1.62 -3.18
C PRO A 23 12.23 0.77 -2.72
N ARG A 24 11.09 1.40 -2.42
CA ARG A 24 9.86 0.70 -2.01
C ARG A 24 9.34 -0.18 -3.13
N LEU A 25 9.20 0.36 -4.34
CA LEU A 25 8.76 -0.42 -5.50
C LEU A 25 9.70 -1.57 -5.82
N GLU A 26 11.01 -1.35 -5.73
CA GLU A 26 12.01 -2.39 -5.98
C GLU A 26 11.90 -3.53 -4.97
N VAL A 27 11.84 -3.19 -3.68
CA VAL A 27 11.68 -4.16 -2.60
C VAL A 27 10.39 -4.95 -2.75
N ILE A 28 9.27 -4.28 -3.05
CA ILE A 28 7.98 -4.96 -3.22
C ILE A 28 8.07 -6.03 -4.32
N ARG A 29 8.62 -5.67 -5.48
CA ARG A 29 8.75 -6.59 -6.62
C ARG A 29 9.70 -7.76 -6.35
N LYS A 30 10.73 -7.57 -5.53
CA LYS A 30 11.74 -8.59 -5.24
C LYS A 30 11.31 -9.56 -4.15
N THR A 31 10.48 -9.12 -3.21
CA THR A 31 10.19 -9.88 -1.99
C THR A 31 8.86 -10.60 -2.02
N PHE A 32 7.83 -10.01 -2.63
CA PHE A 32 6.47 -10.55 -2.54
C PHE A 32 6.03 -11.24 -3.82
N ASP A 33 5.27 -12.33 -3.67
CA ASP A 33 4.66 -13.02 -4.80
C ASP A 33 3.46 -12.20 -5.31
N PRO A 34 3.50 -11.70 -6.57
CA PRO A 34 2.40 -10.91 -7.12
C PRO A 34 1.08 -11.69 -7.24
N ALA A 35 1.11 -13.02 -7.30
CA ALA A 35 -0.10 -13.84 -7.42
C ALA A 35 -0.94 -13.87 -6.13
N THR A 36 -0.35 -13.55 -4.99
CA THR A 36 -0.96 -13.71 -3.66
C THR A 36 -0.90 -12.44 -2.81
N THR A 37 -0.35 -11.36 -3.37
CA THR A 37 -0.09 -10.11 -2.65
C THR A 37 -0.89 -8.96 -3.25
N ALA A 38 -1.57 -8.21 -2.39
CA ALA A 38 -2.14 -6.91 -2.72
C ALA A 38 -1.30 -5.79 -2.12
N VAL A 39 -1.34 -4.59 -2.73
CA VAL A 39 -0.58 -3.42 -2.28
C VAL A 39 -1.52 -2.24 -2.08
N LEU A 40 -1.46 -1.64 -0.90
CA LEU A 40 -2.27 -0.49 -0.51
C LEU A 40 -1.38 0.74 -0.32
N ALA A 41 -1.74 1.81 -1.02
CA ALA A 41 -1.14 3.14 -0.92
C ALA A 41 -2.25 4.18 -0.67
N ASN A 42 -1.88 5.39 -0.24
CA ASN A 42 -2.85 6.47 -0.02
C ASN A 42 -2.33 7.84 -0.47
N GLY A 43 -3.21 8.85 -0.45
CA GLY A 43 -2.88 10.25 -0.71
C GLY A 43 -2.25 10.41 -2.09
N ARG A 44 -1.12 11.12 -2.18
CA ARG A 44 -0.42 11.32 -3.46
C ARG A 44 0.09 10.03 -4.12
N ASN A 45 0.17 8.92 -3.39
CA ASN A 45 0.73 7.65 -3.85
C ASN A 45 -0.33 6.62 -4.25
N PHE A 46 -1.63 6.93 -4.10
CA PHE A 46 -2.73 5.95 -4.31
C PHE A 46 -2.72 5.29 -5.70
N ARG A 47 -2.19 5.99 -6.71
CA ARG A 47 -2.09 5.48 -8.09
C ARG A 47 -0.86 4.62 -8.33
N LEU A 48 0.15 4.68 -7.47
CA LEU A 48 1.43 4.01 -7.73
C LEU A 48 1.28 2.49 -7.88
N PRO A 49 0.50 1.77 -7.04
CA PRO A 49 0.32 0.33 -7.22
C PRO A 49 -0.27 -0.03 -8.59
N ASP A 50 -1.31 0.68 -9.02
CA ASP A 50 -1.96 0.46 -10.32
C ASP A 50 -0.98 0.63 -11.50
N TYR A 51 -0.19 1.71 -11.51
CA TYR A 51 0.75 1.98 -12.61
C TYR A 51 2.04 1.15 -12.57
N TYR A 52 2.61 0.93 -11.39
CA TYR A 52 3.96 0.38 -11.24
C TYR A 52 3.99 -1.07 -10.77
N LEU A 53 2.88 -1.59 -10.24
CA LEU A 53 2.77 -2.95 -9.74
C LEU A 53 1.58 -3.71 -10.37
N PRO A 54 1.37 -3.64 -11.71
CA PRO A 54 0.16 -4.18 -12.35
C PRO A 54 0.04 -5.71 -12.29
N ALA A 55 1.13 -6.41 -11.94
CA ALA A 55 1.12 -7.87 -11.77
C ALA A 55 0.53 -8.31 -10.41
N PHE A 56 0.47 -7.40 -9.43
CA PHE A 56 -0.02 -7.68 -8.08
C PHE A 56 -1.55 -7.74 -8.05
N GLN A 57 -2.09 -8.43 -7.04
CA GLN A 57 -3.52 -8.56 -6.87
C GLN A 57 -4.17 -7.25 -6.42
N ALA A 58 -5.44 -7.07 -6.80
CA ALA A 58 -6.25 -5.90 -6.48
C ALA A 58 -5.53 -4.55 -6.75
N PRO A 59 -5.07 -4.29 -7.99
CA PRO A 59 -4.31 -3.07 -8.32
C PRO A 59 -5.10 -1.78 -8.07
N ASP A 60 -6.43 -1.86 -8.08
CA ASP A 60 -7.38 -0.78 -7.78
C ASP A 60 -7.69 -0.61 -6.28
N LEU A 61 -7.12 -1.45 -5.40
CA LEU A 61 -7.37 -1.44 -3.96
C LEU A 61 -7.21 -0.05 -3.35
N SER A 62 -6.13 0.65 -3.72
CA SER A 62 -5.83 1.98 -3.21
C SER A 62 -6.89 3.02 -3.60
N ALA A 63 -7.46 2.92 -4.80
CA ALA A 63 -8.54 3.80 -5.24
C ALA A 63 -9.85 3.50 -4.50
N ARG A 64 -10.14 2.23 -4.18
CA ARG A 64 -11.34 1.86 -3.42
C ARG A 64 -11.24 2.26 -1.95
N PHE A 65 -10.03 2.19 -1.38
CA PHE A 65 -9.76 2.55 0.02
C PHE A 65 -9.92 4.05 0.30
N ASP A 66 -9.54 4.91 -0.65
CA ASP A 66 -9.61 6.39 -0.52
C ASP A 66 -11.04 6.95 -0.68
N VAL A 67 -11.95 6.21 -1.33
CA VAL A 67 -13.28 6.71 -1.73
C VAL A 67 -14.37 6.45 -0.66
N GLY A 68 -14.08 5.83 0.49
CA GLY A 68 -15.01 5.79 1.62
C GLY A 68 -14.74 4.71 2.67
N GLU A 69 -15.58 4.71 3.72
CA GLU A 69 -15.61 3.72 4.83
C GLU A 69 -15.94 2.28 4.40
N ALA A 70 -16.00 2.02 3.09
CA ALA A 70 -16.40 0.73 2.56
C ALA A 70 -15.34 -0.32 2.89
N VAL A 71 -15.79 -1.39 3.53
CA VAL A 71 -14.99 -2.58 3.76
C VAL A 71 -14.66 -3.20 2.41
N THR A 72 -13.36 -3.33 2.13
CA THR A 72 -12.86 -4.04 0.97
C THR A 72 -12.44 -5.45 1.37
N GLU A 73 -12.95 -6.44 0.65
CA GLU A 73 -12.57 -7.84 0.85
C GLU A 73 -11.39 -8.21 -0.06
N LEU A 74 -10.34 -8.77 0.53
CA LEU A 74 -9.24 -9.43 -0.16
C LEU A 74 -9.44 -10.94 0.00
N SER A 75 -10.17 -11.51 -0.95
CA SER A 75 -10.46 -12.95 -0.98
C SER A 75 -9.26 -13.76 -1.46
N PRO A 76 -9.23 -15.08 -1.20
CA PRO A 76 -8.23 -15.98 -1.76
C PRO A 76 -8.12 -15.83 -3.30
N PRO A 77 -6.90 -15.93 -3.86
CA PRO A 77 -5.68 -16.45 -3.24
C PRO A 77 -4.88 -15.43 -2.41
N ILE A 78 -5.37 -14.20 -2.26
CA ILE A 78 -4.66 -13.12 -1.56
C ILE A 78 -4.50 -13.50 -0.09
N HIS A 79 -3.26 -13.48 0.39
CA HIS A 79 -2.96 -13.71 1.81
C HIS A 79 -1.85 -12.80 2.35
N THR A 80 -1.41 -11.84 1.54
CA THR A 80 -0.44 -10.82 1.90
C THR A 80 -0.96 -9.44 1.49
N LEU A 81 -0.89 -8.47 2.40
CA LEU A 81 -1.22 -7.06 2.14
C LEU A 81 -0.02 -6.21 2.51
N VAL A 82 0.56 -5.54 1.51
CA VAL A 82 1.69 -4.64 1.70
C VAL A 82 1.19 -3.20 1.78
N PHE A 83 1.66 -2.45 2.78
CA PHE A 83 1.40 -1.03 2.91
C PHE A 83 2.55 -0.23 2.30
N PHE A 84 2.27 0.48 1.21
CA PHE A 84 3.25 1.36 0.57
C PHE A 84 3.61 2.55 1.46
N ASP A 85 2.60 3.08 2.16
CA ASP A 85 2.71 4.21 3.08
C ASP A 85 2.35 3.79 4.51
N ASN A 86 3.14 4.18 5.51
CA ASN A 86 2.84 3.81 6.91
C ASN A 86 1.59 4.52 7.47
N ASN A 87 1.14 5.61 6.86
CA ASN A 87 -0.05 6.35 7.28
C ASN A 87 -1.37 5.71 6.81
N VAL A 88 -1.31 4.65 6.00
CA VAL A 88 -2.50 3.92 5.53
C VAL A 88 -2.82 2.69 6.38
N ILE A 89 -1.97 2.35 7.35
CA ILE A 89 -2.14 1.17 8.20
C ILE A 89 -3.34 1.39 9.13
N PRO A 90 -4.44 0.63 8.98
CA PRO A 90 -5.61 0.78 9.83
C PRO A 90 -5.39 0.08 11.19
N PRO A 91 -6.30 0.28 12.16
CA PRO A 91 -6.35 -0.55 13.37
C PRO A 91 -6.42 -2.04 13.01
N LEU A 92 -5.63 -2.88 13.69
CA LEU A 92 -5.55 -4.31 13.39
C LEU A 92 -6.37 -5.12 14.39
N GLY A 93 -7.15 -6.07 13.89
CA GLY A 93 -7.81 -7.09 14.72
C GLY A 93 -6.81 -8.04 15.38
N GLU A 94 -7.25 -8.76 16.42
CA GLU A 94 -6.40 -9.57 17.32
C GLU A 94 -5.53 -10.63 16.61
N ASN A 95 -5.97 -11.13 15.47
CA ASN A 95 -5.30 -12.20 14.71
C ASN A 95 -4.34 -11.67 13.63
N LEU A 96 -4.18 -10.37 13.51
CA LEU A 96 -3.28 -9.74 12.54
C LEU A 96 -2.04 -9.19 13.25
N ARG A 97 -0.88 -9.42 12.64
CA ARG A 97 0.39 -8.90 13.13
C ARG A 97 1.05 -8.10 12.03
N LEU A 98 1.39 -6.86 12.35
CA LEU A 98 2.17 -6.02 11.46
C LEU A 98 3.61 -6.53 11.41
N GLN A 99 4.04 -6.91 10.22
CA GLN A 99 5.42 -7.25 9.93
C GLN A 99 6.11 -6.07 9.26
N THR A 100 7.43 -5.99 9.40
CA THR A 100 8.22 -4.91 8.79
C THR A 100 9.40 -5.49 8.03
N LEU A 101 9.77 -4.79 6.95
CA LEU A 101 10.92 -5.12 6.13
C LEU A 101 11.79 -3.86 5.97
N PRO A 102 13.10 -3.94 6.24
CA PRO A 102 13.97 -2.79 6.08
C PRO A 102 14.10 -2.40 4.60
N LEU A 103 14.15 -1.10 4.35
CA LEU A 103 14.40 -0.53 3.04
C LEU A 103 15.87 -0.07 2.92
N PRO A 104 16.45 -0.05 1.71
CA PRO A 104 17.80 0.45 1.48
C PRO A 104 18.02 1.93 1.86
N ASP A 105 16.96 2.72 1.92
CA ASP A 105 16.97 4.12 2.34
C ASP A 105 16.99 4.29 3.87
N GLY A 106 17.06 3.20 4.63
CA GLY A 106 16.97 3.18 6.09
C GLY A 106 15.53 3.23 6.63
N GLY A 107 14.52 3.31 5.75
CA GLY A 107 13.12 3.24 6.12
C GLY A 107 12.63 1.80 6.35
N THR A 108 11.33 1.66 6.51
CA THR A 108 10.66 0.36 6.62
C THR A 108 9.45 0.30 5.69
N LEU A 109 9.17 -0.90 5.20
CA LEU A 109 7.95 -1.28 4.53
C LEU A 109 7.15 -2.18 5.49
N SER A 110 5.86 -1.90 5.65
CA SER A 110 5.01 -2.65 6.56
C SER A 110 4.08 -3.57 5.77
N TYR A 111 3.78 -4.75 6.30
CA TYR A 111 2.87 -5.70 5.64
C TYR A 111 2.15 -6.59 6.64
N LEU A 112 1.04 -7.17 6.20
CA LEU A 112 0.31 -8.23 6.89
C LEU A 112 0.44 -9.51 6.09
N GLU A 113 0.52 -10.62 6.80
CA GLU A 113 0.29 -11.94 6.25
C GLU A 113 -0.75 -12.64 7.12
N TRP A 114 -1.62 -13.40 6.48
CA TRP A 114 -2.61 -14.22 7.16
C TRP A 114 -2.69 -15.60 6.52
N THR A 115 -3.43 -16.50 7.16
CA THR A 115 -3.58 -17.87 6.67
C THR A 115 -4.22 -17.91 5.29
N SER A 116 -3.60 -18.64 4.36
CA SER A 116 -4.16 -18.87 3.02
C SER A 116 -5.57 -19.47 3.08
N GLY A 117 -6.43 -19.04 2.15
CA GLY A 117 -7.82 -19.48 2.09
C GLY A 117 -8.80 -18.70 2.98
N ARG A 118 -8.31 -17.74 3.79
CA ARG A 118 -9.14 -16.78 4.53
C ARG A 118 -9.26 -15.45 3.80
N THR A 119 -10.35 -14.74 4.04
CA THR A 119 -10.58 -13.40 3.48
C THR A 119 -10.13 -12.36 4.48
N LEU A 120 -9.34 -11.37 4.03
CA LEU A 120 -9.09 -10.17 4.82
C LEU A 120 -10.15 -9.11 4.47
N GLU A 121 -10.81 -8.58 5.47
CA GLU A 121 -11.56 -7.33 5.37
C GLU A 121 -10.65 -6.17 5.76
N VAL A 122 -10.60 -5.13 4.92
CA VAL A 122 -9.78 -3.95 5.17
C VAL A 122 -10.57 -2.68 4.86
N SER A 123 -10.55 -1.73 5.79
CA SER A 123 -11.07 -0.37 5.64
C SER A 123 -10.25 0.60 6.48
N PRO A 124 -10.45 1.93 6.33
CA PRO A 124 -9.80 2.90 7.21
C PRO A 124 -10.10 2.69 8.70
N GLN A 125 -11.23 2.08 9.05
CA GLN A 125 -11.66 1.82 10.43
C GLN A 125 -11.01 0.58 11.03
N GLY A 126 -10.53 -0.36 10.20
CA GLY A 126 -9.84 -1.55 10.70
C GLY A 126 -9.53 -2.59 9.63
N ALA A 127 -8.72 -3.57 10.02
CA ALA A 127 -8.47 -4.78 9.26
C ALA A 127 -8.73 -6.04 10.10
N GLY A 128 -9.34 -7.06 9.52
CA GLY A 128 -9.66 -8.32 10.20
C GLY A 128 -9.81 -9.49 9.25
N VAL A 129 -9.47 -10.70 9.73
CA VAL A 129 -9.58 -11.95 8.94
C VAL A 129 -10.91 -12.62 9.27
N ARG A 130 -11.63 -13.08 8.24
CA ARG A 130 -12.82 -13.93 8.34
C ARG A 130 -12.49 -15.38 7.96
#